data_AF-A0A1Y4WQ77-F1
#
_entry.id   AF-A0A1Y4WQ77-F1
#
_cell.length_a   1.000
_cell.length_b   1.000
_cell.length_c   1.000
_cell.angle_alpha   90.00
_cell.angle_beta   90.00
_cell.angle_gamma   90.00
#
_symmetry.space_group_name_H-M   'P 1'
#
loop_
_entity.id
_entity.type
_entity.pdbx_description
1 polymer ?
#
loop_
_entity_poly.entity_id
_entity_poly.type
_entity_poly.pdbx_seq_one_letter_code
_entity_poly.pdbx_strand_id
1 'polypeptide(L)' 'MKQQQPMFTEYPDVVEVDDLRKMLGGISKKLAYRLLAEQEIHSVRVGRTYKIPKLCVIEYLLGEEMCHINLS' A
#
# COMPACT_ATOMS: atom_id res chain seq x y z
N MET A 1 20.92 12.24 -11.89
CA MET A 1 19.46 12.23 -11.64
C MET A 1 18.96 10.81 -11.85
N LYS A 2 18.48 10.12 -10.81
CA LYS A 2 17.90 8.77 -10.97
C LYS A 2 16.57 8.94 -11.72
N GLN A 3 16.44 8.38 -12.92
CA GLN A 3 15.16 8.29 -13.60
C GLN A 3 14.31 7.25 -12.87
N GLN A 4 13.36 7.70 -12.05
CA GLN A 4 12.37 6.80 -11.49
C GLN A 4 11.32 6.52 -12.57
N GLN A 5 11.25 5.28 -13.05
CA GLN A 5 10.09 4.86 -13.82
C GLN A 5 8.88 4.86 -12.88
N PRO A 6 7.75 5.48 -13.26
CA PRO A 6 6.59 5.51 -12.39
C PRO A 6 6.02 4.09 -12.25
N MET A 7 6.04 3.55 -11.03
CA MET A 7 5.39 2.27 -10.71
C MET A 7 3.87 2.45 -10.61
N PHE A 8 3.11 1.44 -11.06
CA PHE A 8 1.66 1.36 -10.85
C PHE A 8 0.87 2.57 -11.40
N THR A 9 1.23 3.05 -12.60
CA THR A 9 0.58 4.19 -13.26
C THR A 9 -0.92 4.00 -13.52
N GLU A 10 -1.36 2.74 -13.64
CA GLU A 10 -2.77 2.36 -13.82
C GLU A 10 -3.60 2.37 -12.52
N TYR A 11 -2.96 2.51 -11.36
CA TYR A 11 -3.64 2.53 -10.06
C TYR A 11 -3.82 3.96 -9.54
N PRO A 12 -4.98 4.28 -8.92
CA PRO A 12 -5.20 5.56 -8.27
C PRO A 12 -4.21 5.76 -7.11
N ASP A 13 -4.06 7.00 -6.64
CA ASP A 13 -3.14 7.30 -5.54
C ASP A 13 -3.57 6.70 -4.20
N VAL A 14 -4.85 6.35 -4.07
CA VAL A 14 -5.40 5.60 -2.94
C VAL A 14 -6.06 4.33 -3.48
N VAL A 15 -5.56 3.19 -3.04
CA VAL A 15 -6.03 1.86 -3.45
C VAL A 15 -6.76 1.15 -2.31
N GLU A 16 -7.58 0.16 -2.67
CA GLU A 16 -8.23 -0.74 -1.71
C GLU A 16 -7.48 -2.08 -1.61
N VAL A 17 -7.91 -2.92 -0.66
CA VAL A 17 -7.26 -4.21 -0.39
C VAL A 17 -7.20 -5.11 -1.62
N ASP A 18 -8.22 -5.10 -2.49
CA ASP A 18 -8.21 -5.93 -3.69
C ASP A 18 -7.20 -5.45 -4.74
N ASP A 19 -6.89 -4.16 -4.78
CA ASP A 19 -5.85 -3.61 -5.64
C ASP A 19 -4.46 -3.80 -5.05
N LEU A 20 -4.28 -3.59 -3.73
CA LEU A 20 -3.06 -3.97 -3.02
C LEU A 20 -2.67 -5.42 -3.32
N ARG A 21 -3.63 -6.34 -3.30
CA ARG A 21 -3.38 -7.75 -3.62
C ARG A 21 -2.80 -7.92 -5.01
N LYS A 22 -3.37 -7.25 -6.02
CA LYS A 22 -2.86 -7.31 -7.41
C LYS A 22 -1.48 -6.68 -7.51
N MET A 23 -1.26 -5.53 -6.87
CA MET A 23 0.04 -4.84 -6.84
C MET A 23 1.14 -5.71 -6.23
N LEU A 24 0.81 -6.58 -5.26
CA LEU A 24 1.72 -7.52 -4.63
C LEU A 24 1.78 -8.90 -5.34
N GLY A 25 1.34 -9.00 -6.60
CA GLY A 25 1.42 -10.26 -7.36
C GLY A 25 0.27 -11.25 -7.09
N GLY A 26 -0.87 -10.79 -6.59
CA GLY A 26 -2.08 -11.59 -6.42
C GLY A 26 -2.21 -12.32 -5.08
N ILE A 27 -1.63 -11.79 -4.00
CA ILE A 27 -1.64 -12.43 -2.69
C ILE A 27 -3.06 -12.70 -2.13
N SER A 28 -3.14 -13.64 -1.17
CA SER A 28 -4.40 -13.96 -0.50
C SER A 28 -4.96 -12.77 0.28
N LYS A 29 -6.30 -12.68 0.40
CA LYS A 29 -6.96 -11.66 1.24
C LYS A 29 -6.47 -11.72 2.68
N LYS A 30 -6.30 -12.93 3.24
CA LYS A 30 -5.79 -13.13 4.61
C LYS A 30 -4.42 -12.50 4.81
N LEU A 31 -3.50 -12.68 3.85
CA LEU A 31 -2.17 -12.08 3.92
C LEU A 31 -2.24 -10.56 3.79
N ALA A 32 -3.02 -10.04 2.83
CA ALA A 32 -3.18 -8.60 2.65
C ALA A 32 -3.73 -7.91 3.90
N TYR A 33 -4.80 -8.46 4.50
CA TYR A 33 -5.36 -7.93 5.74
C TYR A 33 -4.38 -8.03 6.91
N ARG A 34 -3.56 -9.08 6.99
CA ARG A 34 -2.54 -9.22 8.02
C ARG A 34 -1.49 -8.11 7.90
N LEU A 35 -0.94 -7.88 6.70
CA LEU A 35 0.04 -6.81 6.45
C LEU A 35 -0.49 -5.43 6.87
N LEU A 36 -1.77 -5.17 6.59
CA LEU A 36 -2.42 -3.90 6.98
C LEU A 36 -2.67 -3.81 8.50
N ALA A 37 -3.06 -4.93 9.13
CA ALA A 37 -3.34 -4.97 10.56
C ALA A 37 -2.07 -4.89 11.41
N GLU A 38 -0.98 -5.50 10.94
CA GLU A 38 0.36 -5.45 11.56
C GLU A 38 1.11 -4.15 11.24
N GLN A 39 0.50 -3.26 10.45
CA GLN A 39 1.10 -2.00 9.98
C GLN A 39 2.38 -2.19 9.17
N GLU A 40 2.59 -3.37 8.59
CA GLU A 40 3.68 -3.67 7.62
C GLU A 40 3.48 -2.92 6.29
N ILE A 41 2.25 -2.51 6.00
CA ILE A 41 1.95 -1.54 4.95
C ILE A 41 1.04 -0.46 5.55
N HIS A 42 1.52 0.78 5.54
CA HIS A 42 0.76 1.91 6.08
C HIS A 42 -0.57 2.09 5.34
N SER A 43 -1.63 2.29 6.10
CA SER A 43 -2.98 2.49 5.59
C SER A 43 -3.84 3.25 6.59
N VAL A 44 -4.92 3.84 6.10
CA VAL A 44 -5.92 4.53 6.91
C VAL A 44 -7.21 3.71 6.89
N ARG A 45 -7.80 3.48 8.06
CA ARG A 45 -9.10 2.83 8.16
C ARG A 45 -10.21 3.87 8.02
N VAL A 46 -10.99 3.78 6.95
CA VAL A 46 -12.16 4.64 6.71
C VAL A 46 -13.41 3.76 6.75
N GLY A 47 -14.16 3.90 7.85
CA GLY A 47 -15.30 3.03 8.15
C GLY A 47 -14.90 1.57 8.26
N ARG A 48 -15.43 0.72 7.37
CA ARG A 48 -15.15 -0.73 7.32
C ARG A 48 -14.05 -1.11 6.33
N THR A 49 -13.48 -0.15 5.62
CA THR A 49 -12.51 -0.38 4.55
C THR A 49 -11.15 0.20 4.87
N TYR A 50 -10.09 -0.44 4.39
CA TYR A 50 -8.75 0.15 4.37
C TYR A 50 -8.58 1.00 3.10
N LYS A 51 -8.01 2.17 3.28
CA LYS A 51 -7.55 3.07 2.23
C LYS A 51 -6.04 3.13 2.30
N ILE A 52 -5.38 2.72 1.23
CA ILE A 52 -3.95 2.48 1.21
C ILE A 52 -3.33 3.44 0.20
N PRO A 53 -2.48 4.38 0.62
CA PRO A 53 -1.74 5.20 -0.33
C PRO A 53 -0.87 4.31 -1.21
N LYS A 54 -0.92 4.51 -2.53
CA LYS A 54 -0.09 3.78 -3.51
C LYS A 54 1.40 3.86 -3.17
N LEU A 55 1.84 5.00 -2.63
CA LEU A 55 3.20 5.21 -2.16
C LEU A 55 3.61 4.18 -1.09
N CYS A 56 2.75 3.89 -0.11
CA CYS A 56 3.07 2.93 0.95
C CYS A 56 3.27 1.51 0.42
N VAL A 57 2.61 1.15 -0.68
CA VAL A 57 2.82 -0.14 -1.37
C VAL A 57 4.16 -0.16 -2.10
N ILE A 58 4.52 0.95 -2.73
CA ILE A 58 5.82 1.10 -3.41
C ILE A 58 6.97 1.03 -2.40
N GLU A 59 6.88 1.77 -1.30
CA GLU A 59 7.87 1.75 -0.20
C GLU A 59 8.07 0.34 0.35
N TYR A 60 6.98 -0.37 0.61
CA TYR A 60 7.02 -1.77 1.06
C TYR A 60 7.79 -2.68 0.08
N LEU A 61 7.59 -2.51 -1.22
CA LEU A 61 8.29 -3.30 -2.25
C LEU A 61 9.76 -2.91 -2.41
N LEU A 62 10.09 -1.64 -2.20
CA LEU A 62 11.46 -1.14 -2.28
C LEU A 62 12.26 -1.38 -0.98
N GLY A 63 11.58 -1.76 0.10
CA GLY A 63 12.19 -1.92 1.42
C GLY A 63 12.65 -0.59 2.03
N GLU A 64 12.02 0.52 1.64
CA GLU A 64 12.29 1.85 2.18
C GLU A 64 11.63 2.02 3.55
N GLU A 65 12.23 2.83 4.44
CA GLU A 65 11.62 3.15 5.74
C GLU A 65 10.24 3.78 5.53
N MET A 66 9.24 3.26 6.23
CA MET A 66 7.84 3.50 5.91
C MET A 66 7.39 4.92 6.32
N CYS A 67 6.67 5.61 5.44
CA CYS A 67 6.09 6.91 5.78
C CYS A 67 5.09 6.82 6.94
N HIS A 68 5.46 7.36 8.11
CA HIS A 68 4.52 7.59 9.21
C HIS A 68 3.46 8.60 8.78
N ILE A 69 2.27 8.11 8.42
CA ILE A 69 1.13 8.97 8.13
C ILE A 69 0.69 9.60 9.47
N ASN A 70 1.16 10.82 9.75
CA ASN A 70 0.69 11.59 10.90
C ASN A 70 -0.77 11.97 10.68
N LEU A 71 -1.67 11.26 11.37
CA LEU A 71 -3.06 11.66 11.49
C LEU A 71 -3.22 12.39 12.83
N SER A 72 -2.70 13.62 12.86
CA SER A 72 -2.99 14.63 13.90
C SER A 72 -4.34 15.27 13.66
#